data_AF-A7U1G7-F1
#
_entry.id   AF-A7U1G7-F1
#
_cell.length_a   1.000
_cell.length_b   1.000
_cell.length_c   1.000
_cell.angle_alpha   90.00
_cell.angle_beta   90.00
_cell.angle_gamma   90.00
#
_symmetry.space_group_name_H-M   'P 1'
#
loop_
_entity.id
_entity.type
_entity.pdbx_description
1 polymer ?
#
loop_
_entity_poly.entity_id
_entity_poly.type
_entity_poly.pdbx_seq_one_letter_code
_entity_poly.pdbx_strand_id
1 'polypeptide(L)'
;YHLLEKNNYRVLWVTVSQDFSVTSLQDMIANVLDINLSSRDEEDARARILRDAFRKMLKLIVLILDDVWEEFCLDRVGIPLHPNKCRLILTTRSLEVCNRIQCQRKFALQTLDTGEAWDLFKYKLGSEPLLQGDLESIAKSIVEECDGL
;
A
#
# COMPACT_ATOMS: atom_id res chain seq x y z
N TYR A 1 -15.58 -1.09 -0.32
CA TYR A 1 -15.15 -1.61 1.00
C TYR A 1 -15.48 -3.10 1.20
N HIS A 2 -15.34 -3.96 0.19
CA HIS A 2 -15.67 -5.40 0.30
C HIS A 2 -14.58 -6.27 0.94
N LEU A 3 -13.44 -5.68 1.32
CA LEU A 3 -12.35 -6.43 1.97
C LEU A 3 -12.55 -6.62 3.48
N LEU A 4 -13.58 -6.04 4.10
CA LEU A 4 -13.83 -6.14 5.54
C LEU A 4 -14.88 -7.22 5.91
N GLU A 5 -15.61 -7.78 4.94
CA GLU A 5 -16.74 -8.68 5.20
C GLU A 5 -16.38 -10.17 5.21
N LYS A 6 -15.14 -10.55 4.87
CA LYS A 6 -14.67 -11.95 4.93
C LYS A 6 -13.77 -12.18 6.14
N ASN A 7 -14.32 -12.83 7.17
CA ASN A 7 -13.69 -13.11 8.47
C ASN A 7 -12.37 -13.92 8.48
N ASN A 8 -11.84 -14.32 7.32
CA ASN A 8 -10.72 -15.27 7.21
C ASN A 8 -9.33 -14.60 7.13
N TYR A 9 -9.27 -13.27 7.02
CA TYR A 9 -8.00 -12.54 7.02
C TYR A 9 -8.08 -11.25 7.86
N ARG A 10 -6.91 -10.73 8.25
CA ARG A 10 -6.73 -9.43 8.89
C ARG A 10 -5.85 -8.57 7.98
N VAL A 11 -6.31 -7.36 7.66
CA VAL A 11 -5.53 -6.39 6.89
C VAL A 11 -4.75 -5.51 7.86
N LEU A 12 -3.46 -5.35 7.61
CA LEU A 12 -2.57 -4.44 8.32
C LEU A 12 -2.00 -3.46 7.32
N TRP A 13 -2.07 -2.17 7.61
CA TRP A 13 -1.59 -1.11 6.72
C TRP A 13 -0.47 -0.35 7.41
N VAL A 14 0.67 -0.23 6.73
CA VAL A 14 1.84 0.53 7.18
C VAL A 14 2.24 1.47 6.05
N THR A 15 2.24 2.77 6.32
CA THR A 15 2.83 3.75 5.40
C THR A 15 4.30 3.91 5.73
N VAL A 16 5.17 3.67 4.75
CA VAL A 16 6.62 3.66 4.90
C VAL A 16 7.15 5.09 4.79
N SER A 17 7.93 5.52 5.79
CA SER A 17 8.60 6.82 5.77
C SER A 17 9.70 6.85 4.71
N GLN A 18 9.96 8.04 4.15
CA GLN A 18 11.15 8.29 3.33
C GLN A 18 12.45 8.07 4.10
N ASP A 19 12.46 8.38 5.41
CA ASP A 19 13.58 8.05 6.30
C ASP A 19 13.50 6.55 6.66
N PHE A 20 13.89 5.72 5.70
CA PHE A 20 13.74 4.28 5.75
C PHE A 20 14.89 3.60 6.50
N SER A 21 14.54 2.70 7.41
CA SER A 21 15.47 1.71 7.95
C SER A 21 14.72 0.42 8.23
N VAL A 22 15.44 -0.71 8.26
CA VAL A 22 14.83 -1.99 8.61
C VAL A 22 14.22 -1.94 10.02
N THR A 23 14.90 -1.32 10.98
CA THR A 23 14.42 -1.21 12.36
C THR A 23 13.18 -0.34 12.48
N SER A 24 13.09 0.78 11.74
CA SER A 24 11.88 1.62 11.72
C SER A 24 10.69 0.91 11.07
N LEU A 25 10.91 0.14 10.00
CA LEU A 25 9.86 -0.71 9.43
C LEU A 25 9.42 -1.82 10.39
N GLN A 26 10.36 -2.44 11.12
CA GLN A 26 10.04 -3.41 12.15
C GLN A 26 9.18 -2.80 13.27
N ASP A 27 9.46 -1.57 13.71
CA ASP A 27 8.63 -0.85 14.69
C ASP A 27 7.21 -0.61 14.15
N MET A 28 7.10 -0.12 12.92
CA MET A 28 5.79 0.13 12.30
C MET A 28 4.95 -1.14 12.19
N ILE A 29 5.58 -2.25 11.78
CA ILE A 29 4.90 -3.56 11.70
C ILE A 29 4.53 -4.08 13.09
N ALA A 30 5.42 -3.93 14.08
CA ALA A 30 5.14 -4.33 15.46
C ALA A 30 3.93 -3.57 16.03
N ASN A 31 3.86 -2.27 15.78
CA ASN A 31 2.75 -1.41 16.21
C ASN A 31 1.40 -1.88 15.65
N VAL A 32 1.32 -2.17 14.34
CA VAL A 32 0.05 -2.66 13.74
C VAL A 32 -0.30 -4.10 14.16
N LEU A 33 0.70 -4.88 14.59
CA LEU A 33 0.51 -6.22 15.15
C LEU A 33 0.21 -6.22 16.65
N ASP A 34 0.32 -5.08 17.33
CA ASP A 34 0.22 -4.93 18.78
C ASP A 34 1.30 -5.72 19.55
N ILE A 35 2.56 -5.58 19.09
CA ILE A 35 3.74 -6.22 19.66
C ILE A 35 4.70 -5.14 20.15
N ASN A 36 5.26 -5.35 21.34
CA ASN A 36 6.33 -4.50 21.85
C ASN A 36 7.69 -5.07 21.44
N LEU A 37 8.46 -4.28 20.68
CA LEU A 37 9.88 -4.51 20.45
C LEU A 37 10.68 -3.63 21.42
N SER A 38 11.75 -4.17 22.01
CA SER A 38 12.63 -3.37 22.85
C SER A 38 13.52 -2.49 21.98
N SER A 39 13.80 -1.27 22.44
CA SER A 39 14.80 -0.40 21.83
C SER A 39 16.23 -0.96 21.96
N ARG A 40 16.44 -1.94 22.85
CA ARG A 40 17.71 -2.65 23.01
C ARG A 40 17.82 -3.89 22.11
N ASP A 41 16.73 -4.32 21.48
CA ASP A 41 16.77 -5.50 20.62
C ASP A 41 17.51 -5.15 19.32
N GLU A 42 18.45 -6.02 18.95
CA GLU A 42 19.10 -5.95 17.65
C GLU A 42 18.14 -6.34 16.53
N GLU A 43 18.44 -5.92 15.31
CA GLU A 43 17.60 -6.14 14.12
C GLU A 43 17.20 -7.63 13.96
N ASP A 44 18.13 -8.57 14.14
CA ASP A 44 17.88 -10.01 14.02
C ASP A 44 16.97 -10.57 15.13
N ALA A 45 17.02 -10.00 16.34
CA ALA A 45 16.12 -10.37 17.42
C ALA A 45 14.69 -9.90 17.09
N ARG A 46 14.55 -8.67 16.62
CA ARG A 46 13.28 -8.08 16.19
C ARG A 46 12.66 -8.84 15.03
N ALA A 47 13.46 -9.23 14.04
CA ALA A 47 13.03 -10.05 12.91
C ALA A 47 12.46 -11.41 13.37
N ARG A 48 13.12 -12.07 14.34
CA ARG A 48 12.64 -13.32 14.92
C ARG A 48 11.32 -13.15 15.67
N ILE A 49 11.19 -12.10 16.48
CA ILE A 49 9.95 -11.78 17.21
C ILE A 49 8.79 -11.57 16.25
N LEU A 50 8.97 -10.75 15.21
CA LEU A 50 7.96 -10.49 14.19
C LEU A 50 7.56 -11.77 13.45
N ARG A 51 8.56 -12.54 12.98
CA ARG A 51 8.34 -13.83 12.29
C ARG A 51 7.52 -14.80 13.15
N ASP A 52 7.83 -14.89 14.44
CA ASP A 52 7.10 -15.72 15.38
C ASP A 52 5.66 -15.23 15.62
N ALA A 53 5.45 -13.92 15.68
CA ALA A 53 4.13 -13.37 15.82
C ALA A 53 3.25 -13.67 14.59
N PHE A 54 3.76 -13.44 13.37
CA PHE A 54 3.05 -13.84 12.14
C PHE A 54 2.72 -15.33 12.12
N ARG A 55 3.63 -16.19 12.58
CA ARG A 55 3.40 -17.64 12.66
C ARG A 55 2.25 -18.01 13.61
N LYS A 56 2.15 -17.33 14.76
CA LYS A 56 1.11 -17.54 15.79
C LYS A 56 -0.26 -16.98 15.40
N MET A 57 -0.34 -16.10 14.40
CA MET A 57 -1.62 -15.60 13.91
C MET A 57 -2.48 -16.74 13.33
N LEU A 58 -3.74 -16.76 13.77
CA LEU A 58 -4.75 -17.73 13.33
C LEU A 58 -5.35 -17.36 11.96
N LYS A 59 -5.49 -16.06 11.69
CA LYS A 59 -6.00 -15.54 10.42
C LYS A 59 -4.85 -15.30 9.46
N LEU A 60 -5.14 -15.41 8.17
CA LEU A 60 -4.23 -14.93 7.13
C LEU A 60 -4.01 -13.42 7.31
N ILE A 61 -2.76 -12.96 7.30
CA ILE A 61 -2.45 -11.54 7.33
C ILE A 61 -2.30 -11.03 5.89
N VAL A 62 -2.92 -9.90 5.59
CA VAL A 62 -2.62 -9.10 4.39
C VAL A 62 -1.89 -7.86 4.88
N LEU A 63 -0.57 -7.83 4.72
CA LEU A 63 0.26 -6.68 5.07
C LEU A 63 0.37 -5.78 3.84
N ILE A 64 -0.08 -4.54 3.98
CA ILE A 64 0.05 -3.49 2.96
C ILE A 64 1.15 -2.54 3.42
N LEU A 65 2.22 -2.45 2.64
CA LEU A 65 3.29 -1.46 2.80
C LEU A 65 3.09 -0.37 1.76
N ASP A 66 2.58 0.77 2.19
CA ASP A 66 2.23 1.88 1.33
C ASP A 66 3.40 2.86 1.21
N ASP A 67 3.62 3.38 0.00
CA ASP A 67 4.65 4.36 -0.34
C ASP A 67 6.08 3.88 -0.03
N VAL A 68 6.47 2.71 -0.53
CA VAL A 68 7.82 2.15 -0.35
C VAL A 68 8.84 2.88 -1.24
N TRP A 69 9.89 3.41 -0.63
CA TRP A 69 10.94 4.20 -1.29
C TRP A 69 12.20 3.39 -1.65
N GLU A 70 12.59 2.44 -0.80
CA GLU A 70 13.85 1.70 -0.93
C GLU A 70 13.66 0.18 -0.90
N GLU A 71 14.67 -0.55 -1.38
CA GLU A 71 14.67 -2.01 -1.29
C GLU A 71 14.94 -2.49 0.14
N PHE A 72 14.39 -3.66 0.48
CA PHE A 72 14.69 -4.30 1.75
C PHE A 72 14.54 -5.82 1.66
N CYS A 73 15.22 -6.50 2.58
CA CYS A 73 15.14 -7.94 2.70
C CYS A 73 14.00 -8.33 3.64
N LEU A 74 13.03 -9.09 3.14
CA LEU A 74 11.87 -9.54 3.92
C LEU A 74 12.28 -10.38 5.14
N ASP A 75 13.32 -11.19 5.00
CA ASP A 75 13.85 -11.99 6.11
C ASP A 75 14.44 -11.14 7.23
N ARG A 76 15.15 -10.05 6.88
CA ARG A 76 15.69 -9.07 7.84
C ARG A 76 14.60 -8.30 8.56
N VAL A 77 13.49 -7.99 7.88
CA VAL A 77 12.33 -7.38 8.54
C VAL A 77 11.58 -8.41 9.41
N GLY A 78 11.63 -9.70 9.07
CA GLY A 78 10.89 -10.75 9.76
C GLY A 78 9.49 -11.00 9.17
N ILE A 79 9.26 -10.64 7.92
CA ILE A 79 8.00 -10.89 7.20
C ILE A 79 8.07 -12.30 6.59
N PRO A 80 7.25 -13.27 7.03
CA PRO A 80 7.25 -14.59 6.42
C PRO A 80 6.47 -14.58 5.10
N LEU A 81 7.13 -14.81 3.97
CA LEU A 81 6.44 -15.10 2.72
C LEU A 81 5.91 -16.54 2.72
N HIS A 82 4.79 -16.75 3.40
CA HIS A 82 4.08 -18.02 3.35
C HIS A 82 2.61 -17.78 2.97
N PRO A 83 2.09 -18.37 1.88
CA PRO A 83 0.75 -18.06 1.35
C PRO A 83 -0.40 -18.22 2.34
N ASN A 84 -0.21 -19.08 3.34
CA ASN A 84 -1.19 -19.37 4.39
C ASN A 84 -1.04 -18.50 5.65
N LYS A 85 -0.03 -17.63 5.71
CA LYS A 85 0.26 -16.80 6.90
C LYS A 85 0.29 -15.33 6.59
N CYS A 86 0.99 -14.90 5.54
CA CYS A 86 1.07 -13.50 5.15
C CYS A 86 1.05 -13.35 3.63
N ARG A 87 0.23 -12.42 3.15
CA ARG A 87 0.28 -11.86 1.80
C ARG A 87 0.79 -10.43 1.93
N LEU A 88 1.87 -10.14 1.22
CA LEU A 88 2.43 -8.80 1.15
C LEU A 88 1.90 -8.10 -0.10
N ILE A 89 1.37 -6.90 0.08
CA ILE A 89 1.09 -5.93 -0.98
C ILE A 89 1.96 -4.73 -0.68
N LEU A 90 2.60 -4.17 -1.69
CA LEU A 90 3.28 -2.90 -1.55
C LEU A 90 2.88 -1.94 -2.68
N THR A 91 2.88 -0.66 -2.38
CA THR A 91 2.76 0.42 -3.37
C THR A 91 4.09 1.16 -3.41
N THR A 92 4.50 1.57 -4.61
CA THR A 92 5.73 2.34 -4.80
C THR A 92 5.63 3.10 -6.11
N ARG A 93 6.32 4.24 -6.20
CA ARG A 93 6.47 5.02 -7.43
C ARG A 93 7.57 4.47 -8.33
N SER A 94 8.34 3.48 -7.86
CA SER A 94 9.49 2.92 -8.58
C SER A 94 9.29 1.45 -8.91
N LEU A 95 9.20 1.15 -10.21
CA LEU A 95 9.22 -0.23 -10.70
C LEU A 95 10.54 -0.95 -10.31
N GLU A 96 11.63 -0.20 -10.18
CA GLU A 96 12.92 -0.74 -9.78
C GLU A 96 12.89 -1.27 -8.34
N VAL A 97 12.25 -0.55 -7.42
CA VAL A 97 12.04 -1.01 -6.03
C VAL A 97 11.26 -2.32 -6.02
N CYS A 98 10.18 -2.43 -6.80
CA CYS A 98 9.44 -3.69 -6.98
C CYS A 98 10.33 -4.84 -7.50
N ASN A 99 11.28 -4.55 -8.40
CA ASN A 99 12.18 -5.55 -8.96
C ASN A 99 13.19 -6.03 -7.92
N ARG A 100 13.79 -5.10 -7.17
CA ARG A 100 14.80 -5.36 -6.15
C ARG A 100 14.24 -6.13 -4.94
N ILE A 101 13.02 -5.82 -4.51
CA ILE A 101 12.28 -6.58 -3.48
C ILE A 101 11.78 -7.95 -4.02
N GLN A 102 11.92 -8.20 -5.34
CA GLN A 102 11.51 -9.43 -6.00
C GLN A 102 9.98 -9.67 -5.93
N CYS A 103 9.19 -8.62 -6.11
CA CYS A 103 7.72 -8.73 -6.17
C CYS A 103 7.28 -9.73 -7.24
N GLN A 104 6.49 -10.73 -6.85
CA GLN A 104 6.03 -11.81 -7.73
C GLN A 104 5.02 -11.33 -8.79
N ARG A 105 4.17 -10.37 -8.43
CA ARG A 105 3.17 -9.75 -9.31
C ARG A 105 3.32 -8.25 -9.22
N LYS A 106 3.26 -7.57 -10.36
CA LYS A 106 3.42 -6.11 -10.47
C LYS A 106 2.24 -5.58 -11.27
N PHE A 107 1.62 -4.53 -10.76
CA PHE A 107 0.51 -3.85 -11.38
C PHE A 107 0.94 -2.40 -11.59
N ALA A 108 1.21 -2.03 -12.84
CA ALA A 108 1.48 -0.65 -13.17
C ALA A 108 0.15 0.11 -13.16
N LEU A 109 0.04 1.13 -12.32
CA LEU A 109 -1.08 2.07 -12.38
C LEU A 109 -0.85 2.98 -13.58
N GLN A 110 -1.84 3.04 -14.46
CA GLN A 110 -1.87 3.96 -15.59
C GLN A 110 -2.64 5.22 -15.19
N THR A 111 -2.40 6.31 -15.92
CA THR A 111 -3.28 7.48 -15.85
C THR A 111 -4.67 7.09 -16.32
N LEU A 112 -5.67 7.83 -15.85
CA LEU A 112 -7.04 7.65 -16.31
C LEU A 112 -7.14 8.02 -17.79
N ASP A 113 -7.90 7.25 -18.57
CA ASP A 113 -8.24 7.71 -19.92
C ASP A 113 -9.15 8.94 -19.87
N THR A 114 -9.29 9.65 -20.99
CA THR A 114 -10.08 10.90 -21.04
C THR A 114 -11.53 10.71 -20.59
N GLY A 115 -12.12 9.54 -20.85
CA GLY A 115 -13.47 9.21 -20.41
C GLY A 115 -13.53 8.97 -18.91
N GLU A 116 -12.62 8.15 -18.38
CA GLU A 116 -12.49 7.89 -16.94
C GLU A 116 -12.21 9.18 -16.14
N ALA A 117 -11.32 10.04 -16.66
CA ALA A 117 -10.99 11.34 -16.05
C ALA A 117 -12.21 12.27 -16.05
N TRP A 118 -12.96 12.33 -17.16
CA TRP A 118 -14.19 13.11 -17.24
C TRP A 118 -15.27 12.58 -16.29
N ASP A 119 -15.43 11.27 -16.18
CA ASP A 119 -16.38 10.64 -15.27
C ASP A 119 -16.00 10.89 -13.81
N LEU A 120 -14.71 10.80 -13.46
CA LEU A 120 -14.22 11.16 -12.13
C LEU A 120 -14.46 12.64 -11.81
N PHE A 121 -14.22 13.53 -12.77
CA PHE A 121 -14.44 14.96 -12.62
C PHE A 121 -15.92 15.29 -12.34
N LYS A 122 -16.84 14.75 -13.16
CA LYS A 122 -18.28 14.87 -12.93
C LYS A 122 -18.70 14.27 -11.60
N TYR A 123 -18.17 13.10 -11.24
CA TYR A 123 -18.45 12.46 -9.97
C TYR A 123 -18.06 13.35 -8.78
N LYS A 124 -16.93 14.06 -8.86
CA LYS A 124 -16.48 14.99 -7.81
C LYS A 124 -17.30 16.28 -7.76
N LEU A 125 -17.78 16.78 -8.89
CA LEU A 125 -18.69 17.93 -8.94
C LEU A 125 -20.07 17.62 -8.35
N GLY A 126 -20.52 16.36 -8.39
CA GLY A 126 -21.82 15.95 -7.86
C GLY A 126 -23.00 16.32 -8.77
N SER A 127 -24.21 16.39 -8.20
CA SER A 127 -25.48 16.58 -8.94
C SER A 127 -25.80 18.03 -9.33
N GLU A 128 -24.80 18.93 -9.37
CA GLU A 128 -25.07 20.31 -9.72
C GLU A 128 -25.33 20.46 -11.23
N PRO A 129 -26.39 21.17 -11.65
CA PRO A 129 -26.74 21.34 -13.06
C PRO A 129 -25.84 22.38 -13.76
N LEU A 130 -24.58 22.51 -13.34
CA LEU A 130 -23.68 23.59 -13.76
C LEU A 130 -23.07 23.37 -15.14
N LEU A 131 -22.86 22.13 -15.56
CA LEU A 131 -22.19 21.84 -16.84
C LEU A 131 -23.19 21.92 -18.00
N GLN A 132 -23.47 23.13 -18.46
CA GLN A 132 -24.22 23.38 -19.70
C GLN A 132 -23.49 24.39 -20.57
N GLY A 133 -23.57 24.20 -21.89
CA GLY A 133 -22.99 25.10 -22.88
C GLY A 133 -21.47 25.28 -22.70
N ASP A 134 -21.02 26.53 -22.72
CA ASP A 134 -19.59 26.89 -22.66
C ASP A 134 -18.88 26.36 -21.41
N LEU A 135 -19.60 26.21 -20.29
CA LEU A 135 -19.00 25.74 -19.04
C LEU A 135 -18.59 24.26 -19.12
N GLU A 136 -19.32 23.43 -19.85
CA GLU A 136 -18.92 22.04 -20.10
C GLU A 136 -17.66 21.98 -20.96
N SER A 137 -17.54 22.85 -21.97
CA SER A 137 -16.34 22.92 -22.80
C SER A 137 -15.12 23.34 -21.98
N ILE A 138 -15.25 24.35 -21.12
CA ILE A 138 -14.17 24.80 -20.23
C ILE A 138 -13.77 23.68 -19.27
N ALA A 139 -14.75 23.00 -18.67
CA ALA A 139 -14.50 21.89 -17.77
C ALA A 139 -13.76 20.73 -18.46
N LYS A 140 -14.12 20.39 -19.70
CA LYS A 140 -13.41 19.37 -20.48
C LYS A 140 -11.97 19.78 -20.76
N SER A 141 -11.73 21.03 -21.16
CA SER A 141 -10.36 21.52 -21.35
C SER A 141 -9.54 21.46 -20.06
N ILE A 142 -10.13 21.77 -18.89
CA ILE A 142 -9.44 21.59 -17.60
C ILE A 142 -9.07 20.13 -17.36
N VAL A 143 -9.99 19.19 -17.63
CA VAL A 143 -9.74 17.75 -17.46
C VAL A 143 -8.66 17.25 -18.42
N GLU A 144 -8.63 17.76 -19.66
CA GLU A 144 -7.58 17.47 -20.63
C GLU A 144 -6.20 17.94 -20.13
N GLU A 145 -6.11 19.13 -19.53
CA GLU A 145 -4.87 19.63 -18.93
C GLU A 145 -4.39 18.82 -17.71
N CYS A 146 -5.28 18.05 -17.07
CA CYS A 146 -4.89 17.13 -15.97
C CYS A 146 -4.22 15.84 -16.46
N ASP A 147 -4.31 15.51 -17.76
CA ASP A 147 -3.69 14.32 -18.38
C ASP A 147 -3.94 12.99 -17.62
N GLY A 148 -5.11 12.87 -17.01
CA GLY A 148 -5.54 11.67 -16.29
C GLY A 148 -4.89 11.43 -14.91
N LEU A 149 -4.30 12.47 -14.30
CA LEU A 149 -3.73 12.45 -12.95
C LEU A 149 -4.67 12.96 -11.85
#